data_AF-A0A1T4WNQ1-F1
#
_entry.id   AF-A0A1T4WNQ1-F1
#
_cell.length_a   1.000
_cell.length_b   1.000
_cell.length_c   1.000
_cell.angle_alpha   90.00
_cell.angle_beta   90.00
_cell.angle_gamma   90.00
#
_symmetry.space_group_name_H-M   'P 1'
#
loop_
_entity.id
_entity.type
_entity.pdbx_description
1 polymer ?
#
loop_
_entity_poly.entity_id
_entity_poly.type
_entity_poly.pdbx_seq_one_letter_code
_entity_poly.pdbx_strand_id
1 'polypeptide(L)'
;MKGKNKRFIFRIFSENKILLLINFFVLCFICGRELKYFKNINMGVWGYIMIILTNHYYVLYCVLPILFIVIAKHIKGISQIEIIRYRNSFHQIRSTVNEYIQWLFVYFILHLLILFVIGIGTFGLNFQLKAIDLTGYNELILLLNKYIENFHSPYIAIISIILYYIFGFMVLLSLLSYVNYRFGYKKVIVVSVIVYVMTFIGFKTELKTILPVVCFNNFILLHHGLFVNGIAKFILVILFGLGVVMFCFGKKIKHSGFNSFIITRKEKIITLSIVLVLILLEIFRSFNIRDVMLTTMFGISENSISFIGWMRLTIMYMLPLFFIGIADSRVERYSQAPILIRFKNKASFEYAFSKEYIKYICLYTLSLFIIGNLTFHLGGSTNVGDYLFETFGIAFTNKILNIYLSIFFINLLFEFVIFEILNNFINDVGTVILMLLVKFIFFLAPQINYLNINFGIINLYDNVNSIGKLCFKTSILIVAILAYYIFLYVRRVKHVNN
;
A
#
# COMPACT_ATOMS: atom_id res chain seq x y z
N MET A 1 3.09 -16.78 32.03
CA MET A 1 3.48 -16.47 30.62
C MET A 1 4.90 -16.88 30.24
N LYS A 2 5.94 -16.70 31.07
CA LYS A 2 7.35 -17.03 30.73
C LYS A 2 7.61 -18.50 30.31
N GLY A 3 6.87 -19.47 30.87
CA GLY A 3 7.01 -20.90 30.51
C GLY A 3 6.38 -21.30 29.17
N LYS A 4 5.36 -20.56 28.69
CA LYS A 4 4.64 -20.85 27.43
C LYS A 4 5.48 -20.46 26.21
N ASN A 5 6.17 -19.31 26.27
CA ASN A 5 7.01 -18.81 25.18
C ASN A 5 8.25 -19.68 24.95
N LYS A 6 8.90 -20.18 26.02
CA LYS A 6 10.05 -21.09 25.88
C LYS A 6 9.68 -22.37 25.13
N ARG A 7 8.58 -23.03 25.52
CA ARG A 7 8.11 -24.27 24.85
C ARG A 7 7.79 -24.04 23.37
N PHE A 8 7.27 -22.86 23.03
CA PHE A 8 6.94 -22.50 21.65
C PHE A 8 8.19 -22.29 20.78
N ILE A 9 9.18 -21.53 21.25
CA ILE A 9 10.43 -21.29 20.51
C ILE A 9 11.11 -22.64 20.22
N PHE A 10 11.23 -23.50 21.23
CA PHE A 10 11.79 -24.85 21.07
C PHE A 10 11.00 -25.71 20.08
N ARG A 11 9.66 -25.59 20.06
CA ARG A 11 8.81 -26.29 19.11
C ARG A 11 9.12 -25.89 17.67
N ILE A 12 9.19 -24.59 17.35
CA ILE A 12 9.51 -24.14 15.98
C ILE A 12 10.89 -24.64 15.55
N PHE A 13 11.89 -24.60 16.43
CA PHE A 13 13.22 -25.15 16.12
C PHE A 13 13.18 -26.66 15.84
N SER A 14 12.47 -27.42 16.68
CA SER A 14 12.37 -28.87 16.54
C SER A 14 11.66 -29.27 15.23
N GLU A 15 10.53 -28.63 14.92
CA GLU A 15 9.74 -28.89 13.71
C GLU A 15 10.44 -28.51 12.40
N ASN A 16 11.42 -27.59 12.47
CA ASN A 16 12.15 -27.07 11.31
C ASN A 16 13.65 -27.39 11.33
N LYS A 17 14.08 -28.32 12.19
CA LYS A 17 15.50 -28.60 12.47
C LYS A 17 16.35 -28.83 11.21
N ILE A 18 15.84 -29.61 10.24
CA ILE A 18 16.56 -29.95 9.00
C ILE A 18 16.76 -28.70 8.14
N LEU A 19 15.70 -27.90 7.95
CA LEU A 19 15.76 -26.67 7.15
C LEU A 19 16.73 -25.65 7.76
N LEU A 20 16.70 -25.51 9.08
CA LEU A 20 17.60 -24.59 9.80
C LEU A 20 19.05 -25.09 9.74
N LEU A 21 19.28 -26.39 9.87
CA LEU A 21 20.62 -26.98 9.74
C LEU A 21 21.19 -26.77 8.33
N ILE A 22 20.38 -26.98 7.29
CA ILE A 22 20.76 -26.66 5.90
C ILE A 22 21.16 -25.18 5.78
N ASN A 23 20.37 -24.27 6.36
CA ASN A 23 20.67 -22.84 6.33
C ASN A 23 22.02 -22.51 6.98
N PHE A 24 22.24 -23.02 8.20
CA PHE A 24 23.48 -22.81 8.93
C PHE A 24 24.68 -23.47 8.24
N PHE A 25 24.49 -24.62 7.58
CA PHE A 25 25.54 -25.25 6.80
C PHE A 25 25.94 -24.39 5.59
N VAL A 26 24.95 -23.85 4.87
CA VAL A 26 25.20 -22.91 3.75
C VAL A 26 25.86 -21.63 4.25
N LEU A 27 25.45 -21.10 5.40
CA LEU A 27 26.11 -19.96 6.05
C LEU A 27 27.60 -20.26 6.27
N CYS A 28 27.92 -21.41 6.88
CA CYS A 28 29.31 -21.83 7.12
C CYS A 28 30.10 -22.00 5.80
N PHE A 29 29.47 -22.51 4.74
CA PHE A 29 30.10 -22.65 3.43
C PHE A 29 30.43 -21.28 2.81
N ILE A 30 29.49 -20.34 2.83
CA ILE A 30 29.70 -18.97 2.32
C ILE A 30 30.77 -18.25 3.14
N CYS A 31 30.72 -18.40 4.46
CA CYS A 31 31.76 -17.91 5.36
C CYS A 31 33.13 -18.44 4.92
N GLY A 32 33.27 -19.76 4.78
CA GLY A 32 34.54 -20.42 4.46
C GLY A 32 35.12 -20.06 3.08
N ARG A 33 34.26 -19.92 2.06
CA ARG A 33 34.68 -19.62 0.69
C ARG A 33 35.47 -18.31 0.57
N GLU A 34 35.02 -17.27 1.27
CA GLU A 34 35.56 -15.91 1.12
C GLU A 34 36.67 -15.58 2.14
N LEU A 35 37.00 -16.50 3.07
CA LEU A 35 37.98 -16.25 4.14
C LEU A 35 39.35 -15.82 3.63
N LYS A 36 39.90 -16.55 2.63
CA LYS A 36 41.24 -16.27 2.09
C LYS A 36 41.30 -14.88 1.48
N TYR A 37 40.25 -14.49 0.76
CA TYR A 37 40.16 -13.20 0.11
C TYR A 37 40.10 -12.06 1.13
N PHE A 38 39.22 -12.15 2.14
CA PHE A 38 39.12 -11.12 3.18
C PHE A 38 40.36 -11.03 4.08
N LYS A 39 41.06 -12.15 4.28
CA LYS A 39 42.32 -12.17 5.03
C LYS A 39 43.41 -11.38 4.30
N ASN A 40 43.50 -11.53 2.98
CA ASN A 40 44.47 -10.79 2.16
C ASN A 40 44.26 -9.27 2.17
N ILE A 41 43.04 -8.83 2.51
CA ILE A 41 42.65 -7.41 2.55
C ILE A 41 42.72 -6.85 3.99
N ASN A 42 43.25 -7.62 4.95
CA ASN A 42 43.35 -7.23 6.37
C ASN A 42 42.01 -6.79 6.99
N MET A 43 40.93 -7.47 6.63
CA MET A 43 39.60 -7.20 7.17
C MET A 43 39.51 -7.52 8.68
N GLY A 44 38.89 -6.62 9.45
CA GLY A 44 38.57 -6.88 10.85
C GLY A 44 37.32 -7.75 11.03
N VAL A 45 37.19 -8.41 12.18
CA VAL A 45 36.05 -9.31 12.52
C VAL A 45 34.69 -8.66 12.24
N TRP A 46 34.51 -7.39 12.61
CA TRP A 46 33.23 -6.71 12.44
C TRP A 46 32.90 -6.35 10.99
N GLY A 47 33.91 -6.02 10.18
CA GLY A 47 33.74 -5.83 8.73
C GLY A 47 33.35 -7.14 8.04
N TYR A 48 33.97 -8.25 8.46
CA TYR A 48 33.62 -9.59 7.99
C TYR A 48 32.18 -9.97 8.32
N ILE A 49 31.75 -9.82 9.59
CA ILE A 49 30.37 -10.09 10.00
C ILE A 49 29.38 -9.26 9.17
N MET A 50 29.69 -7.98 8.95
CA MET A 50 28.82 -7.08 8.19
C MET A 50 28.69 -7.51 6.73
N ILE A 51 29.79 -7.86 6.05
CA ILE A 51 29.75 -8.34 4.66
C ILE A 51 28.91 -9.60 4.52
N ILE A 52 29.10 -10.59 5.41
CA ILE A 52 28.36 -11.84 5.29
C ILE A 52 26.88 -11.62 5.59
N LEU A 53 26.56 -10.79 6.60
CA LEU A 53 25.17 -10.48 6.97
C LEU A 53 24.43 -9.69 5.89
N THR A 54 25.15 -8.87 5.12
CA THR A 54 24.58 -8.01 4.06
C THR A 54 24.65 -8.63 2.67
N ASN A 55 25.23 -9.84 2.55
CA ASN A 55 25.26 -10.59 1.30
C ASN A 55 23.82 -10.94 0.86
N HIS A 56 23.30 -10.13 -0.05
CA HIS A 56 21.91 -10.25 -0.50
C HIS A 56 21.66 -11.55 -1.29
N TYR A 57 22.68 -12.18 -1.88
CA TYR A 57 22.53 -13.47 -2.54
C TYR A 57 22.23 -14.57 -1.51
N TYR A 58 22.98 -14.61 -0.40
CA TYR A 58 22.69 -15.52 0.71
C TYR A 58 21.29 -15.30 1.28
N VAL A 59 20.93 -14.04 1.51
CA VAL A 59 19.65 -13.68 2.11
C VAL A 59 18.48 -14.06 1.20
N LEU A 60 18.55 -13.73 -0.10
CA LEU A 60 17.46 -13.98 -1.04
C LEU A 60 17.36 -15.44 -1.48
N TYR A 61 18.50 -16.14 -1.63
CA TYR A 61 18.51 -17.51 -2.17
C TYR A 61 18.43 -18.59 -1.10
N CYS A 62 18.81 -18.29 0.15
CA CYS A 62 18.82 -19.29 1.22
C CYS A 62 17.90 -18.88 2.37
N VAL A 63 18.13 -17.72 2.98
CA VAL A 63 17.38 -17.30 4.18
C VAL A 63 15.90 -17.10 3.88
N LEU A 64 15.59 -16.39 2.80
CA LEU A 64 14.22 -16.04 2.44
C LEU A 64 13.34 -17.27 2.12
N PRO A 65 13.72 -18.22 1.22
CA PRO A 65 12.93 -19.42 0.97
C PRO A 65 12.71 -20.27 2.22
N ILE A 66 13.74 -20.44 3.04
CA ILE A 66 13.66 -21.23 4.27
C ILE A 66 12.68 -20.59 5.24
N LEU A 67 12.80 -19.28 5.48
CA LEU A 67 11.87 -18.56 6.35
C LEU A 67 10.45 -18.55 5.79
N PHE A 68 10.25 -18.50 4.47
CA PHE A 68 8.92 -18.68 3.85
C PHE A 68 8.29 -20.03 4.23
N ILE A 69 9.06 -21.12 4.15
CA ILE A 69 8.57 -22.46 4.50
C ILE A 69 8.26 -22.53 6.00
N VAL A 70 9.13 -21.98 6.86
CA VAL A 70 8.91 -21.94 8.31
C VAL A 70 7.64 -21.13 8.63
N ILE A 71 7.44 -19.96 8.02
CA ILE A 71 6.23 -19.14 8.16
C ILE A 71 4.99 -19.92 7.71
N ALA A 72 5.05 -20.56 6.54
CA ALA A 72 3.92 -21.31 6.00
C ALA A 72 3.54 -22.50 6.90
N LYS A 73 4.52 -23.23 7.45
CA LYS A 73 4.29 -24.29 8.45
C LYS A 73 3.72 -23.73 9.74
N HIS A 74 4.26 -22.61 10.21
CA HIS A 74 3.81 -21.96 11.43
C HIS A 74 2.33 -21.55 11.35
N ILE A 75 1.91 -20.95 10.23
CA ILE A 75 0.52 -20.57 9.96
C ILE A 75 -0.39 -21.81 9.85
N LYS A 76 0.08 -22.89 9.21
CA LYS A 76 -0.67 -24.16 9.09
C LYS A 76 -0.89 -24.84 10.44
N GLY A 77 0.10 -24.77 11.34
CA GLY A 77 0.09 -25.41 12.65
C GLY A 77 -0.85 -24.77 13.67
N ILE A 78 -1.53 -23.68 13.31
CA ILE A 78 -2.52 -23.03 14.18
C ILE A 78 -3.77 -23.90 14.24
N SER A 79 -3.99 -24.57 15.38
CA SER A 79 -5.16 -25.44 15.56
C SER A 79 -6.46 -24.65 15.62
N GLN A 80 -7.54 -25.19 15.04
CA GLN A 80 -8.87 -24.56 15.10
C GLN A 80 -9.36 -24.37 16.56
N ILE A 81 -8.96 -25.28 17.46
CA ILE A 81 -9.27 -25.20 18.89
C ILE A 81 -8.53 -24.03 19.56
N GLU A 82 -7.30 -23.72 19.12
CA GLU A 82 -6.54 -22.57 19.62
C GLU A 82 -7.12 -21.24 19.14
N ILE A 83 -7.64 -21.19 17.90
CA ILE A 83 -8.33 -20.01 17.33
C ILE A 83 -9.51 -19.58 18.21
N ILE A 84 -10.31 -20.53 18.69
CA ILE A 84 -11.52 -20.26 19.50
C ILE A 84 -11.18 -19.65 20.87
N ARG A 85 -9.98 -19.90 21.41
CA ARG A 85 -9.55 -19.36 22.72
C ARG A 85 -9.19 -17.88 22.68
N TYR A 86 -8.99 -17.30 21.49
CA TYR A 86 -8.67 -15.88 21.36
C TYR A 86 -9.94 -15.02 21.33
N ARG A 87 -9.89 -13.88 22.03
CA ARG A 87 -10.99 -12.89 22.11
C ARG A 87 -11.48 -12.41 20.73
N ASN A 88 -10.58 -12.34 19.76
CA ASN A 88 -10.88 -12.07 18.35
C ASN A 88 -9.71 -12.52 17.46
N SER A 89 -9.98 -12.61 16.15
CA SER A 89 -9.01 -13.05 15.15
C SER A 89 -7.81 -12.09 15.00
N PHE A 90 -8.00 -10.79 15.25
CA PHE A 90 -6.90 -9.82 15.25
C PHE A 90 -5.95 -10.00 16.44
N HIS A 91 -6.47 -10.36 17.61
CA HIS A 91 -5.65 -10.67 18.78
C HIS A 91 -4.89 -11.98 18.60
N GLN A 92 -5.49 -12.96 17.93
CA GLN A 92 -4.80 -14.16 17.48
C GLN A 92 -3.64 -13.81 16.54
N ILE A 93 -3.89 -13.07 15.45
CA ILE A 93 -2.84 -12.64 14.50
C ILE A 93 -1.70 -11.93 15.24
N ARG A 94 -2.02 -11.02 16.16
CA ARG A 94 -1.01 -10.32 16.98
C ARG A 94 -0.21 -11.27 17.86
N SER A 95 -0.85 -12.27 18.48
CA SER A 95 -0.16 -13.30 19.28
C SER A 95 0.79 -14.11 18.41
N THR A 96 0.30 -14.62 17.28
CA THR A 96 1.07 -15.39 16.30
C THR A 96 2.29 -14.61 15.81
N VAL A 97 2.11 -13.33 15.45
CA VAL A 97 3.21 -12.49 14.98
C VAL A 97 4.24 -12.24 16.09
N ASN A 98 3.79 -11.93 17.32
CA ASN A 98 4.70 -11.72 18.45
C ASN A 98 5.51 -12.97 18.80
N GLU A 99 4.88 -14.14 18.78
CA GLU A 99 5.52 -15.42 19.05
C GLU A 99 6.60 -15.75 18.01
N TYR A 100 6.30 -15.53 16.73
CA TYR A 100 7.28 -15.72 15.66
C TYR A 100 8.42 -14.71 15.72
N ILE A 101 8.17 -13.43 16.03
CA ILE A 101 9.22 -12.41 16.17
C ILE A 101 10.22 -12.79 17.27
N GLN A 102 9.73 -13.35 18.39
CA GLN A 102 10.62 -13.84 19.45
C GLN A 102 11.53 -14.96 18.96
N TRP A 103 10.99 -15.90 18.18
CA TRP A 103 11.78 -16.96 17.56
C TRP A 103 12.79 -16.41 16.53
N LEU A 104 12.35 -15.46 15.70
CA LEU A 104 13.19 -14.81 14.68
C LEU A 104 14.38 -14.06 15.30
N PHE A 105 14.18 -13.43 16.46
CA PHE A 105 15.26 -12.78 17.21
C PHE A 105 16.33 -13.79 17.65
N VAL A 106 15.91 -14.95 18.19
CA VAL A 106 16.83 -16.04 18.56
C VAL A 106 17.56 -16.59 17.33
N TYR A 107 16.86 -16.74 16.21
CA TYR A 107 17.44 -17.20 14.94
C TYR A 107 18.55 -16.28 14.43
N PHE A 108 18.39 -14.95 14.50
CA PHE A 108 19.43 -14.00 14.10
C PHE A 108 20.57 -13.89 15.11
N ILE A 109 20.30 -14.07 16.41
CA ILE A 109 21.37 -14.20 17.41
C ILE A 109 22.25 -15.42 17.10
N LEU A 110 21.66 -16.56 16.74
CA LEU A 110 22.44 -17.75 16.35
C LEU A 110 23.28 -17.49 15.09
N HIS A 111 22.74 -16.77 14.10
CA HIS A 111 23.51 -16.33 12.94
C HIS A 111 24.72 -15.50 13.36
N LEU A 112 24.52 -14.49 14.22
CA LEU A 112 25.61 -13.66 14.72
C LEU A 112 26.65 -14.48 15.50
N LEU A 113 26.22 -15.43 16.34
CA LEU A 113 27.14 -16.27 17.09
C LEU A 113 28.02 -17.12 16.17
N ILE A 114 27.44 -17.74 15.13
CA ILE A 114 28.21 -18.51 14.14
C ILE A 114 29.21 -17.62 13.43
N LEU A 115 28.77 -16.45 12.94
CA LEU A 115 29.64 -15.48 12.26
C LEU A 115 30.76 -14.97 13.16
N PHE A 116 30.46 -14.74 14.43
CA PHE A 116 31.42 -14.26 15.41
C PHE A 116 32.46 -15.32 15.77
N VAL A 117 32.06 -16.58 15.97
CA VAL A 117 32.98 -17.70 16.24
C VAL A 117 33.94 -17.92 15.07
N ILE A 118 33.42 -17.95 13.84
CA ILE A 118 34.25 -18.07 12.64
C ILE A 118 35.16 -16.84 12.50
N GLY A 119 34.60 -15.64 12.71
CA GLY A 119 35.29 -14.37 12.57
C GLY A 119 36.48 -14.23 13.53
N ILE A 120 36.29 -14.48 14.83
CA ILE A 120 37.37 -14.41 15.82
C ILE A 120 38.46 -15.45 15.55
N GLY A 121 38.09 -16.63 15.07
CA GLY A 121 39.08 -17.66 14.73
C GLY A 121 39.98 -17.30 13.54
N THR A 122 39.65 -16.25 12.78
CA THR A 122 40.29 -15.95 11.48
C THR A 122 40.78 -14.52 11.31
N PHE A 123 40.16 -13.53 11.96
CA PHE A 123 40.45 -12.11 11.82
C PHE A 123 40.79 -11.42 13.15
N GLY A 124 41.52 -10.31 13.08
CA GLY A 124 41.83 -9.48 14.26
C GLY A 124 40.62 -8.69 14.77
N LEU A 125 40.55 -8.51 16.09
CA LEU A 125 39.54 -7.71 16.78
C LEU A 125 39.80 -6.21 16.58
N ASN A 126 39.44 -5.69 15.40
CA ASN A 126 39.52 -4.26 15.10
C ASN A 126 38.14 -3.61 15.26
N PHE A 127 38.02 -2.68 16.21
CA PHE A 127 36.77 -1.99 16.54
C PHE A 127 36.39 -0.88 15.54
N GLN A 128 37.29 -0.53 14.62
CA GLN A 128 37.07 0.48 13.58
C GLN A 128 36.94 -0.16 12.20
N LEU A 129 35.94 0.29 11.43
CA LEU A 129 35.83 -0.03 10.02
C LEU A 129 36.75 0.90 9.22
N LYS A 130 37.63 0.35 8.40
CA LYS A 130 38.42 1.12 7.43
C LYS A 130 37.85 0.86 6.04
N ALA A 131 37.68 1.92 5.26
CA ALA A 131 37.34 1.78 3.85
C ALA A 131 38.45 0.99 3.15
N ILE A 132 38.04 0.10 2.26
CA ILE A 132 38.96 -0.76 1.52
C ILE A 132 38.98 -0.23 0.09
N ASP A 133 40.13 0.29 -0.32
CA ASP A 133 40.39 0.65 -1.70
C ASP A 133 40.76 -0.61 -2.49
N LEU A 134 39.97 -0.91 -3.53
CA LEU A 134 40.22 -2.04 -4.42
C LEU A 134 40.57 -1.57 -5.82
N THR A 135 41.58 -2.21 -6.39
CA THR A 135 41.89 -2.20 -7.81
C THR A 135 41.05 -3.26 -8.54
N GLY A 136 39.71 -3.11 -8.53
CA GLY A 136 38.78 -4.02 -9.22
C GLY A 136 37.33 -3.95 -8.74
N TYR A 137 36.39 -4.48 -9.53
CA TYR A 137 34.96 -4.50 -9.18
C TYR A 137 34.63 -5.69 -8.25
N ASN A 138 34.34 -5.40 -6.97
CA ASN A 138 33.74 -6.36 -6.05
C ASN A 138 32.50 -5.75 -5.37
N GLU A 139 31.32 -6.26 -5.73
CA GLU A 139 30.03 -5.75 -5.24
C GLU A 139 29.92 -5.80 -3.71
N LEU A 140 30.46 -6.84 -3.04
CA LEU A 140 30.38 -6.98 -1.59
C LEU A 140 31.21 -5.92 -0.85
N ILE A 141 32.37 -5.55 -1.41
CA ILE A 141 33.23 -4.53 -0.80
C ILE A 141 32.72 -3.12 -1.10
N LEU A 142 32.16 -2.89 -2.29
CA LEU A 142 31.45 -1.64 -2.59
C LEU A 142 30.26 -1.44 -1.65
N LEU A 143 29.54 -2.52 -1.34
CA LEU A 143 28.46 -2.52 -0.36
C LEU A 143 28.99 -2.19 1.05
N LEU A 144 30.07 -2.84 1.48
CA LEU A 144 30.73 -2.56 2.75
C LEU A 144 31.11 -1.08 2.86
N ASN A 145 31.76 -0.52 1.84
CA ASN A 145 32.16 0.88 1.82
C ASN A 145 30.94 1.82 1.95
N LYS A 146 29.81 1.53 1.28
CA LYS A 146 28.56 2.27 1.49
C LYS A 146 28.03 2.18 2.93
N TYR A 147 28.18 1.05 3.60
CA TYR A 147 27.82 0.94 5.01
C TYR A 147 28.77 1.75 5.91
N ILE A 148 30.07 1.80 5.58
CA ILE A 148 31.08 2.60 6.30
C ILE A 148 30.77 4.09 6.17
N GLU A 149 30.40 4.56 4.97
CA GLU A 149 30.04 5.96 4.72
C GLU A 149 28.80 6.41 5.51
N ASN A 150 27.82 5.52 5.66
CA ASN A 150 26.54 5.87 6.29
C ASN A 150 26.46 5.56 7.79
N PHE A 151 27.38 4.76 8.34
CA PHE A 151 27.37 4.38 9.75
C PHE A 151 28.73 4.63 10.40
N HIS A 152 28.75 5.47 11.44
CA HIS A 152 29.95 5.76 12.23
C HIS A 152 30.49 4.56 13.02
N SER A 153 29.70 3.49 13.18
CA SER A 153 30.07 2.34 14.01
C SER A 153 29.57 1.02 13.41
N PRO A 154 30.41 -0.03 13.33
CA PRO A 154 30.02 -1.34 12.80
C PRO A 154 28.88 -1.98 13.60
N TYR A 155 28.85 -1.78 14.91
CA TYR A 155 27.81 -2.34 15.79
C TYR A 155 26.44 -1.79 15.46
N ILE A 156 26.36 -0.47 15.24
CA ILE A 156 25.12 0.21 14.89
C ILE A 156 24.63 -0.33 13.54
N ALA A 157 25.52 -0.45 12.55
CA ALA A 157 25.16 -1.00 11.25
C ALA A 157 24.60 -2.43 11.35
N ILE A 158 25.28 -3.33 12.08
CA ILE A 158 24.84 -4.72 12.29
C ILE A 158 23.48 -4.77 12.99
N ILE A 159 23.28 -3.98 14.05
CA ILE A 159 22.00 -3.91 14.77
C ILE A 159 20.90 -3.39 13.83
N SER A 160 21.17 -2.33 13.06
CA SER A 160 20.22 -1.78 12.09
C SER A 160 19.82 -2.80 11.02
N ILE A 161 20.77 -3.59 10.50
CA ILE A 161 20.50 -4.65 9.52
C ILE A 161 19.58 -5.72 10.12
N ILE A 162 19.86 -6.18 11.35
CA ILE A 162 19.06 -7.22 12.02
C ILE A 162 17.65 -6.71 12.32
N LEU A 163 17.53 -5.49 12.85
CA LEU A 163 16.23 -4.87 13.10
C LEU A 163 15.44 -4.73 11.79
N TYR A 164 16.11 -4.42 10.69
CA TYR A 164 15.46 -4.32 9.38
C TYR A 164 14.98 -5.68 8.86
N TYR A 165 15.76 -6.74 9.03
CA TYR A 165 15.30 -8.10 8.72
C TYR A 165 14.07 -8.49 9.55
N ILE A 166 14.09 -8.21 10.86
CA ILE A 166 12.96 -8.49 11.75
C ILE A 166 11.72 -7.72 11.28
N PHE A 167 11.87 -6.45 10.91
CA PHE A 167 10.79 -5.64 10.36
C PHE A 167 10.21 -6.26 9.07
N GLY A 168 11.06 -6.60 8.10
CA GLY A 168 10.62 -7.22 6.85
C GLY A 168 9.82 -8.51 7.09
N PHE A 169 10.35 -9.44 7.88
CA PHE A 169 9.65 -10.69 8.18
C PHE A 169 8.37 -10.48 9.04
N MET A 170 8.33 -9.46 9.88
CA MET A 170 7.12 -9.07 10.61
C MET A 170 6.00 -8.60 9.66
N VAL A 171 6.33 -7.80 8.64
CA VAL A 171 5.39 -7.38 7.60
C VAL A 171 4.89 -8.61 6.83
N LEU A 172 5.80 -9.50 6.41
CA LEU A 172 5.45 -10.72 5.67
C LEU A 172 4.46 -11.60 6.46
N LEU A 173 4.82 -11.91 7.70
CA LEU A 173 4.03 -12.79 8.55
C LEU A 173 2.66 -12.18 8.86
N SER A 174 2.59 -10.86 9.11
CA SER A 174 1.33 -10.18 9.38
C SER A 174 0.39 -10.29 8.18
N LEU A 175 0.91 -10.04 6.97
CA LEU A 175 0.17 -10.16 5.71
C LEU A 175 -0.34 -11.60 5.51
N LEU A 176 0.55 -12.59 5.61
CA LEU A 176 0.20 -14.00 5.38
C LEU A 176 -0.78 -14.53 6.45
N SER A 177 -0.63 -14.12 7.70
CA SER A 177 -1.57 -14.47 8.78
C SER A 177 -2.95 -13.87 8.54
N TYR A 178 -3.02 -12.64 8.04
CA TYR A 178 -4.27 -12.00 7.66
C TYR A 178 -4.94 -12.69 6.46
N VAL A 179 -4.16 -13.03 5.43
CA VAL A 179 -4.64 -13.81 4.28
C VAL A 179 -5.19 -15.16 4.72
N ASN A 180 -4.49 -15.87 5.62
CA ASN A 180 -4.95 -17.13 6.17
C ASN A 180 -6.30 -16.98 6.88
N TYR A 181 -6.43 -15.95 7.70
CA TYR A 181 -7.67 -15.66 8.41
C TYR A 181 -8.83 -15.40 7.44
N ARG A 182 -8.61 -14.63 6.37
CA ARG A 182 -9.69 -14.18 5.48
C ARG A 182 -10.04 -15.15 4.36
N PHE A 183 -9.04 -15.85 3.83
CA PHE A 183 -9.15 -16.63 2.60
C PHE A 183 -8.67 -18.09 2.74
N GLY A 184 -8.19 -18.47 3.93
CA GLY A 184 -7.72 -19.81 4.23
C GLY A 184 -6.29 -20.11 3.74
N TYR A 185 -5.77 -21.25 4.18
CA TYR A 185 -4.37 -21.62 4.01
C TYR A 185 -3.92 -21.77 2.55
N LYS A 186 -4.79 -22.28 1.65
CA LYS A 186 -4.46 -22.43 0.23
C LYS A 186 -4.05 -21.09 -0.41
N LYS A 187 -4.71 -20.00 -0.02
CA LYS A 187 -4.40 -18.65 -0.55
C LYS A 187 -3.12 -18.07 0.07
N VAL A 188 -2.74 -18.49 1.27
CA VAL A 188 -1.42 -18.15 1.85
C VAL A 188 -0.31 -18.65 0.96
N ILE A 189 -0.39 -19.89 0.46
CA ILE A 189 0.63 -20.45 -0.44
C ILE A 189 0.72 -19.62 -1.72
N VAL A 190 -0.40 -19.32 -2.35
CA VAL A 190 -0.45 -18.52 -3.59
C VAL A 190 0.16 -17.13 -3.37
N VAL A 191 -0.23 -16.44 -2.30
CA VAL A 191 0.32 -15.11 -1.97
C VAL A 191 1.81 -15.19 -1.67
N SER A 192 2.28 -16.21 -0.94
CA SER A 192 3.71 -16.41 -0.68
C SER A 192 4.52 -16.58 -1.97
N VAL A 193 4.02 -17.35 -2.94
CA VAL A 193 4.67 -17.52 -4.24
C VAL A 193 4.72 -16.20 -5.01
N ILE A 194 3.63 -15.42 -5.02
CA ILE A 194 3.60 -14.12 -5.68
C ILE A 194 4.62 -13.16 -5.04
N VAL A 195 4.65 -13.07 -3.70
CA VAL A 195 5.62 -12.21 -2.99
C VAL A 195 7.04 -12.66 -3.28
N TYR A 196 7.31 -13.97 -3.32
CA TYR A 196 8.60 -14.52 -3.67
C TYR A 196 9.04 -14.11 -5.09
N VAL A 197 8.19 -14.34 -6.11
CA VAL A 197 8.48 -13.96 -7.49
C VAL A 197 8.72 -12.44 -7.62
N MET A 198 7.87 -11.63 -6.99
CA MET A 198 8.03 -10.16 -6.99
C MET A 198 9.32 -9.70 -6.32
N THR A 199 9.81 -10.44 -5.32
CA THR A 199 11.11 -10.18 -4.69
C THR A 199 12.25 -10.34 -5.70
N PHE A 200 12.21 -11.41 -6.51
CA PHE A 200 13.24 -11.69 -7.51
C PHE A 200 13.19 -10.74 -8.71
N ILE A 201 11.98 -10.43 -9.19
CA ILE A 201 11.79 -9.42 -10.24
C ILE A 201 12.34 -8.08 -9.75
N GLY A 202 11.96 -7.64 -8.55
CA GLY A 202 12.47 -6.40 -7.97
C GLY A 202 13.97 -6.41 -7.69
N PHE A 203 14.58 -7.58 -7.46
CA PHE A 203 16.02 -7.70 -7.28
C PHE A 203 16.79 -7.53 -8.60
N LYS A 204 16.32 -8.19 -9.68
CA LYS A 204 16.97 -8.20 -11.00
C LYS A 204 16.64 -7.00 -11.88
N THR A 205 15.57 -6.28 -11.61
CA THR A 205 15.11 -5.15 -12.43
C THR A 205 15.17 -3.82 -11.66
N GLU A 206 15.00 -2.72 -12.37
CA GLU A 206 14.84 -1.38 -11.78
C GLU A 206 13.47 -1.18 -11.11
N LEU A 207 12.57 -2.17 -11.13
CA LEU A 207 11.25 -2.08 -10.50
C LEU A 207 11.34 -1.71 -9.01
N LYS A 208 12.42 -2.10 -8.32
CA LYS A 208 12.69 -1.71 -6.92
C LYS A 208 12.80 -0.20 -6.70
N THR A 209 13.24 0.58 -7.70
CA THR A 209 13.39 2.03 -7.61
C THR A 209 12.12 2.76 -8.04
N ILE A 210 11.35 2.19 -8.98
CA ILE A 210 10.11 2.77 -9.52
C ILE A 210 8.93 2.50 -8.58
N LEU A 211 8.75 1.26 -8.14
CA LEU A 211 7.66 0.81 -7.26
C LEU A 211 8.23 0.14 -5.99
N PRO A 212 8.82 0.93 -5.07
CA PRO A 212 9.58 0.39 -3.97
C PRO A 212 8.74 -0.43 -2.98
N VAL A 213 7.44 -0.18 -2.90
CA VAL A 213 6.47 -0.85 -2.02
C VAL A 213 6.03 -2.22 -2.52
N VAL A 214 6.09 -2.45 -3.83
CA VAL A 214 5.66 -3.72 -4.43
C VAL A 214 6.75 -4.78 -4.29
N CYS A 215 8.00 -4.36 -4.37
CA CYS A 215 9.15 -5.25 -4.35
C CYS A 215 9.57 -5.59 -2.91
N PHE A 216 9.36 -6.85 -2.49
CA PHE A 216 9.59 -7.24 -1.10
C PHE A 216 11.07 -7.21 -0.68
N ASN A 217 12.00 -7.21 -1.62
CA ASN A 217 13.43 -7.04 -1.36
C ASN A 217 13.71 -5.72 -0.64
N ASN A 218 12.93 -4.66 -0.92
CA ASN A 218 13.05 -3.39 -0.23
C ASN A 218 12.58 -3.43 1.23
N PHE A 219 11.82 -4.45 1.67
CA PHE A 219 11.44 -4.62 3.08
C PHE A 219 12.45 -5.45 3.88
N ILE A 220 13.29 -6.23 3.20
CA ILE A 220 14.25 -7.16 3.82
C ILE A 220 15.68 -6.60 3.75
N LEU A 221 16.10 -6.07 2.61
CA LEU A 221 17.48 -5.66 2.37
C LEU A 221 17.65 -4.16 2.65
N LEU A 222 18.33 -3.85 3.76
CA LEU A 222 18.50 -2.46 4.20
C LEU A 222 19.19 -1.59 3.14
N HIS A 223 20.23 -2.10 2.47
CA HIS A 223 20.93 -1.35 1.42
C HIS A 223 20.07 -1.10 0.17
N HIS A 224 19.14 -1.99 -0.17
CA HIS A 224 18.17 -1.72 -1.24
C HIS A 224 17.17 -0.65 -0.79
N GLY A 225 16.61 -0.80 0.41
CA GLY A 225 15.65 0.14 0.97
C GLY A 225 16.22 1.55 1.10
N LEU A 226 17.41 1.68 1.69
CA LEU A 226 18.03 2.96 2.07
C LEU A 226 18.98 3.51 1.00
N PHE A 227 20.00 2.73 0.61
CA PHE A 227 21.10 3.24 -0.23
C PHE A 227 20.75 3.31 -1.71
N VAL A 228 19.95 2.36 -2.23
CA VAL A 228 19.57 2.33 -3.65
C VAL A 228 18.39 3.26 -3.93
N ASN A 229 17.38 3.28 -3.05
CA ASN A 229 16.17 4.06 -3.29
C ASN A 229 16.21 5.48 -2.69
N GLY A 230 17.15 5.75 -1.77
CA GLY A 230 17.25 7.00 -1.04
C GLY A 230 16.25 7.12 0.12
N ILE A 231 16.49 8.12 0.98
CA ILE A 231 15.81 8.29 2.27
C ILE A 231 14.28 8.46 2.11
N ALA A 232 13.82 9.24 1.12
CA ALA A 232 12.39 9.51 0.94
C ALA A 232 11.58 8.23 0.63
N LYS A 233 12.10 7.40 -0.31
CA LYS A 233 11.47 6.13 -0.67
C LYS A 233 11.60 5.10 0.45
N PHE A 234 12.71 5.12 1.19
CA PHE A 234 12.90 4.29 2.39
C PHE A 234 11.84 4.55 3.47
N ILE A 235 11.58 5.83 3.79
CA ILE A 235 10.55 6.24 4.75
C ILE A 235 9.18 5.75 4.28
N LEU A 236 8.88 5.88 2.98
CA LEU A 236 7.61 5.41 2.41
C LEU A 236 7.44 3.88 2.56
N VAL A 237 8.50 3.09 2.33
CA VAL A 237 8.48 1.62 2.56
C VAL A 237 8.23 1.29 4.03
N ILE A 238 8.87 1.99 4.97
CA ILE A 238 8.65 1.79 6.41
C ILE A 238 7.21 2.14 6.80
N LEU A 239 6.71 3.31 6.40
CA LEU A 239 5.36 3.76 6.71
C LEU A 239 4.32 2.80 6.13
N PHE A 240 4.53 2.31 4.91
CA PHE A 240 3.65 1.32 4.31
C PHE A 240 3.68 -0.01 5.08
N GLY A 241 4.86 -0.52 5.42
CA GLY A 241 5.00 -1.76 6.19
C GLY A 241 4.34 -1.66 7.58
N LEU A 242 4.52 -0.54 8.27
CA LEU A 242 3.83 -0.25 9.53
C LEU A 242 2.31 -0.17 9.32
N GLY A 243 1.85 0.47 8.24
CA GLY A 243 0.44 0.52 7.85
C GLY A 243 -0.16 -0.86 7.65
N VAL A 244 0.54 -1.75 6.95
CA VAL A 244 0.14 -3.16 6.75
C VAL A 244 0.04 -3.89 8.09
N VAL A 245 1.03 -3.75 8.96
CA VAL A 245 1.00 -4.40 10.28
C VAL A 245 -0.14 -3.86 11.14
N MET A 246 -0.33 -2.54 11.20
CA MET A 246 -1.42 -1.91 11.95
C MET A 246 -2.80 -2.34 11.43
N PHE A 247 -2.94 -2.45 10.11
CA PHE A 247 -4.14 -2.98 9.47
C PHE A 247 -4.40 -4.43 9.91
N CYS A 248 -3.37 -5.28 9.89
CA CYS A 248 -3.45 -6.69 10.28
C CYS A 248 -3.68 -6.90 11.79
N PHE A 249 -3.32 -5.94 12.65
CA PHE A 249 -3.50 -5.99 14.11
C PHE A 249 -4.78 -5.33 14.61
N GLY A 250 -5.64 -4.84 13.70
CA GLY A 250 -6.73 -3.92 14.01
C GLY A 250 -7.58 -4.25 15.25
N LYS A 251 -8.05 -3.20 15.94
CA LYS A 251 -9.09 -3.36 16.98
C LYS A 251 -10.44 -3.75 16.35
N LYS A 252 -11.21 -4.60 17.07
CA LYS A 252 -12.63 -4.89 16.79
C LYS A 252 -13.35 -3.55 16.60
N ILE A 253 -13.95 -3.32 15.43
CA ILE A 253 -14.89 -2.23 15.26
C ILE A 253 -16.08 -2.65 16.12
N LYS A 254 -16.34 -1.95 17.23
CA LYS A 254 -17.64 -2.06 17.91
C LYS A 254 -18.67 -1.73 16.83
N HIS A 255 -19.59 -2.66 16.55
CA HIS A 255 -20.73 -2.39 15.69
C HIS A 255 -21.54 -1.28 16.36
N SER A 256 -21.36 -0.04 15.93
CA SER A 256 -22.38 0.99 16.07
C SER A 256 -23.47 0.72 15.01
N GLY A 257 -24.55 1.49 15.00
CA GLY A 257 -25.74 1.23 14.17
C GLY A 257 -25.48 1.04 12.66
N PHE A 258 -26.56 0.74 11.93
CA PHE A 258 -26.63 0.47 10.49
C PHE A 258 -25.61 1.27 9.65
N ASN A 259 -25.51 2.58 9.84
CA ASN A 259 -24.59 3.47 9.11
C ASN A 259 -23.09 3.13 9.26
N SER A 260 -22.69 2.49 10.37
CA SER A 260 -21.30 2.09 10.61
C SER A 260 -20.96 0.70 10.08
N PHE A 261 -21.98 -0.10 9.73
CA PHE A 261 -21.85 -1.40 9.07
C PHE A 261 -21.62 -1.22 7.57
N ILE A 262 -22.33 -0.25 6.96
CA ILE A 262 -22.24 0.09 5.54
C ILE A 262 -20.84 0.63 5.24
N ILE A 263 -20.50 1.83 5.72
CA ILE A 263 -19.15 2.39 5.58
C ILE A 263 -18.57 2.64 6.97
N THR A 264 -17.56 1.87 7.31
CA THR A 264 -16.91 1.93 8.61
C THR A 264 -16.12 3.23 8.79
N ARG A 265 -15.98 3.69 10.03
CA ARG A 265 -15.12 4.83 10.36
C ARG A 265 -13.68 4.63 9.88
N LYS A 266 -13.19 3.38 9.84
CA LYS A 266 -11.86 3.06 9.33
C LYS A 266 -11.75 3.35 7.83
N GLU A 267 -12.75 2.99 7.04
CA GLU A 267 -12.77 3.25 5.58
C GLU A 267 -12.81 4.75 5.28
N LYS A 268 -13.58 5.52 6.06
CA LYS A 268 -13.56 6.99 6.00
C LYS A 268 -12.18 7.58 6.33
N ILE A 269 -11.50 7.04 7.33
CA ILE A 269 -10.15 7.49 7.70
C ILE A 269 -9.13 7.08 6.63
N ILE A 270 -9.19 5.86 6.10
CA ILE A 270 -8.27 5.38 5.06
C ILE A 270 -8.43 6.23 3.80
N THR A 271 -9.65 6.52 3.39
CA THR A 271 -9.89 7.38 2.23
C THR A 271 -9.35 8.78 2.40
N LEU A 272 -9.61 9.41 3.54
CA LEU A 272 -9.01 10.71 3.86
C LEU A 272 -7.47 10.64 3.90
N SER A 273 -6.91 9.56 4.45
CA SER A 273 -5.45 9.38 4.54
C SER A 273 -4.81 9.24 3.17
N ILE A 274 -5.43 8.51 2.24
CA ILE A 274 -4.91 8.36 0.86
C ILE A 274 -4.93 9.72 0.15
N VAL A 275 -6.02 10.48 0.26
CA VAL A 275 -6.09 11.84 -0.30
C VAL A 275 -5.02 12.74 0.30
N LEU A 276 -4.86 12.74 1.62
CA LEU A 276 -3.84 13.54 2.29
C LEU A 276 -2.43 13.15 1.86
N VAL A 277 -2.14 11.86 1.68
CA VAL A 277 -0.84 11.40 1.17
C VAL A 277 -0.61 11.89 -0.26
N LEU A 278 -1.61 11.82 -1.15
CA LEU A 278 -1.50 12.35 -2.51
C LEU A 278 -1.21 13.86 -2.52
N ILE A 279 -1.86 14.61 -1.64
CA ILE A 279 -1.67 16.06 -1.49
C ILE A 279 -0.29 16.38 -0.87
N LEU A 280 0.13 15.65 0.17
CA LEU A 280 1.44 15.82 0.79
C LEU A 280 2.58 15.52 -0.18
N LEU A 281 2.47 14.44 -0.97
CA LEU A 281 3.44 14.14 -2.02
C LEU A 281 3.59 15.30 -3.00
N GLU A 282 2.50 16.01 -3.28
CA GLU A 282 2.54 17.16 -4.16
C GLU A 282 3.10 18.40 -3.49
N ILE A 283 2.83 18.64 -2.21
CA ILE A 283 3.49 19.70 -1.42
C ILE A 283 5.01 19.52 -1.45
N PHE A 284 5.52 18.29 -1.37
CA PHE A 284 6.96 18.03 -1.49
C PHE A 284 7.52 18.24 -2.90
N ARG A 285 6.67 18.23 -3.93
CA ARG A 285 7.05 18.38 -5.33
C ARG A 285 6.90 19.82 -5.83
N SER A 286 5.89 20.54 -5.38
CA SER A 286 5.59 21.91 -5.77
C SER A 286 6.16 22.90 -4.75
N PHE A 287 6.98 23.85 -5.20
CA PHE A 287 7.51 24.90 -4.34
C PHE A 287 6.43 25.87 -3.80
N ASN A 288 5.23 25.89 -4.40
CA ASN A 288 4.11 26.70 -3.92
C ASN A 288 2.88 25.84 -3.53
N ILE A 289 2.40 26.05 -2.30
CA ILE A 289 1.20 25.42 -1.73
C ILE A 289 -0.06 25.71 -2.56
N ARG A 290 -0.16 26.86 -3.23
CA ARG A 290 -1.33 27.22 -4.04
C ARG A 290 -1.46 26.37 -5.31
N ASP A 291 -0.34 25.88 -5.83
CA ASP A 291 -0.31 25.04 -7.03
C ASP A 291 -0.63 23.58 -6.72
N VAL A 292 -0.63 23.17 -5.45
CA VAL A 292 -0.85 21.78 -5.00
C VAL A 292 -2.17 21.21 -5.53
N MET A 293 -3.26 21.98 -5.44
CA MET A 293 -4.55 21.51 -5.99
C MET A 293 -4.56 21.49 -7.52
N LEU A 294 -3.92 22.48 -8.16
CA LEU A 294 -3.79 22.52 -9.62
C LEU A 294 -3.05 21.28 -10.14
N THR A 295 -1.95 20.91 -9.50
CA THR A 295 -1.10 19.82 -9.95
C THR A 295 -1.63 18.45 -9.57
N THR A 296 -2.28 18.31 -8.40
CA THR A 296 -2.97 17.06 -8.01
C THR A 296 -4.18 16.77 -8.91
N MET A 297 -4.93 17.79 -9.32
CA MET A 297 -6.16 17.68 -10.10
C MET A 297 -6.00 18.08 -11.58
N PHE A 298 -4.77 18.20 -12.07
CA PHE A 298 -4.44 18.65 -13.43
C PHE A 298 -5.19 17.85 -14.50
N GLY A 299 -5.14 16.51 -14.38
CA GLY A 299 -5.82 15.56 -15.27
C GLY A 299 -5.16 15.43 -16.65
N ILE A 300 -6.00 15.23 -17.68
CA ILE A 300 -5.61 15.03 -19.08
C ILE A 300 -6.48 15.92 -19.95
N SER A 301 -5.92 16.46 -21.03
CA SER A 301 -6.70 16.95 -22.18
C SER A 301 -6.14 16.44 -23.51
N GLU A 302 -6.83 16.75 -24.61
CA GLU A 302 -6.34 16.46 -25.97
C GLU A 302 -4.94 17.05 -26.22
N ASN A 303 -4.65 18.21 -25.62
CA ASN A 303 -3.41 18.95 -25.80
C ASN A 303 -2.33 18.60 -24.77
N SER A 304 -2.69 17.90 -23.68
CA SER A 304 -1.75 17.60 -22.59
C SER A 304 -2.05 16.24 -21.94
N ILE A 305 -1.26 15.24 -22.35
CA ILE A 305 -1.39 13.87 -21.85
C ILE A 305 -0.37 13.64 -20.73
N SER A 306 -0.85 13.51 -19.49
CA SER A 306 -0.02 13.14 -18.34
C SER A 306 -0.52 11.85 -17.72
N PHE A 307 0.25 10.77 -17.84
CA PHE A 307 -0.06 9.49 -17.17
C PHE A 307 -0.11 9.63 -15.65
N ILE A 308 0.80 10.41 -15.07
CA ILE A 308 0.85 10.65 -13.62
C ILE A 308 -0.35 11.53 -13.18
N GLY A 309 -0.75 12.52 -13.99
CA GLY A 309 -1.98 13.29 -13.78
C GLY A 309 -3.23 12.42 -13.83
N TRP A 310 -3.35 11.58 -14.85
CA TRP A 310 -4.44 10.62 -15.01
C TRP A 310 -4.54 9.64 -13.84
N MET A 311 -3.42 9.03 -13.44
CA MET A 311 -3.38 8.08 -12.33
C MET A 311 -3.89 8.72 -11.04
N ARG A 312 -3.43 9.95 -10.72
CA ARG A 312 -3.87 10.68 -9.52
C ARG A 312 -5.37 10.96 -9.54
N LEU A 313 -5.87 11.47 -10.66
CA LEU A 313 -7.29 11.77 -10.85
C LEU A 313 -8.15 10.50 -10.77
N THR A 314 -7.71 9.43 -11.43
CA THR A 314 -8.39 8.12 -11.41
C THR A 314 -8.44 7.54 -10.00
N ILE A 315 -7.35 7.65 -9.22
CA ILE A 315 -7.36 7.26 -7.81
C ILE A 315 -8.39 8.09 -7.04
N MET A 316 -8.42 9.43 -7.22
CA MET A 316 -9.38 10.29 -6.51
C MET A 316 -10.85 9.99 -6.85
N TYR A 317 -11.16 9.60 -8.09
CA TYR A 317 -12.51 9.22 -8.50
C TYR A 317 -12.88 7.80 -8.07
N MET A 318 -11.97 6.83 -8.20
CA MET A 318 -12.26 5.42 -7.91
C MET A 318 -12.20 5.10 -6.43
N LEU A 319 -11.54 5.91 -5.61
CA LEU A 319 -11.37 5.63 -4.18
C LEU A 319 -12.71 5.53 -3.43
N PRO A 320 -13.66 6.48 -3.53
CA PRO A 320 -14.97 6.33 -2.90
C PRO A 320 -15.76 5.12 -3.44
N LEU A 321 -15.72 4.90 -4.76
CA LEU A 321 -16.43 3.80 -5.44
C LEU A 321 -15.91 2.43 -5.01
N PHE A 322 -14.60 2.30 -4.82
CA PHE A 322 -13.96 1.08 -4.34
C PHE A 322 -14.44 0.70 -2.93
N PHE A 323 -14.55 1.66 -2.02
CA PHE A 323 -15.05 1.39 -0.67
C PHE A 323 -16.56 1.14 -0.63
N ILE A 324 -17.32 1.73 -1.56
CA ILE A 324 -18.73 1.38 -1.78
C ILE A 324 -18.85 -0.08 -2.24
N GLY A 325 -18.06 -0.53 -3.22
CA GLY A 325 -18.06 -1.93 -3.64
C GLY A 325 -17.62 -2.91 -2.54
N ILE A 326 -16.69 -2.51 -1.65
CA ILE A 326 -16.36 -3.32 -0.45
C ILE A 326 -17.55 -3.41 0.50
N ALA A 327 -18.31 -2.33 0.65
CA ALA A 327 -19.51 -2.30 1.48
C ALA A 327 -20.62 -3.18 0.89
N ASP A 328 -20.87 -3.13 -0.42
CA ASP A 328 -21.83 -4.00 -1.11
C ASP A 328 -21.46 -5.48 -0.95
N SER A 329 -20.21 -5.85 -1.25
CA SER A 329 -19.69 -7.20 -1.06
C SER A 329 -19.78 -7.69 0.40
N ARG A 330 -19.74 -6.76 1.37
CA ARG A 330 -19.90 -7.08 2.80
C ARG A 330 -21.36 -7.41 3.08
N VAL A 331 -22.28 -6.61 2.57
CA VAL A 331 -23.72 -6.78 2.76
C VAL A 331 -24.21 -8.10 2.16
N GLU A 332 -23.74 -8.46 0.97
CA GLU A 332 -24.05 -9.76 0.35
C GLU A 332 -23.56 -10.93 1.20
N ARG A 333 -22.34 -10.84 1.74
CA ARG A 333 -21.71 -11.90 2.54
C ARG A 333 -22.37 -12.15 3.90
N TYR A 334 -22.99 -11.14 4.51
CA TYR A 334 -23.60 -11.28 5.84
C TYR A 334 -25.05 -11.79 5.81
N SER A 335 -25.48 -12.34 4.67
CA SER A 335 -26.83 -12.76 4.32
C SER A 335 -27.86 -11.64 4.44
N GLN A 336 -28.60 -11.38 3.37
CA GLN A 336 -29.55 -10.27 3.32
C GLN A 336 -30.68 -10.40 4.36
N ALA A 337 -30.93 -11.61 4.90
CA ALA A 337 -32.10 -11.91 5.74
C ALA A 337 -32.19 -11.13 7.06
N PRO A 338 -31.16 -11.04 7.95
CA PRO A 338 -31.28 -10.32 9.21
C PRO A 338 -31.40 -8.80 9.05
N ILE A 339 -30.89 -8.26 7.94
CA ILE A 339 -30.93 -6.81 7.66
C ILE A 339 -32.21 -6.47 6.90
N LEU A 340 -32.67 -7.31 5.96
CA LEU A 340 -33.99 -7.20 5.33
C LEU A 340 -35.13 -7.28 6.34
N ILE A 341 -35.03 -8.07 7.43
CA ILE A 341 -36.07 -8.11 8.48
C ILE A 341 -36.33 -6.72 9.11
N ARG A 342 -35.39 -5.77 9.01
CA ARG A 342 -35.57 -4.38 9.48
C ARG A 342 -36.17 -3.43 8.45
N PHE A 343 -36.26 -3.84 7.18
CA PHE A 343 -36.78 -3.02 6.09
C PHE A 343 -38.01 -3.69 5.46
N LYS A 344 -39.00 -2.89 5.06
CA LYS A 344 -40.28 -3.44 4.57
C LYS A 344 -40.14 -4.24 3.27
N ASN A 345 -39.17 -3.88 2.42
CA ASN A 345 -38.92 -4.54 1.13
C ASN A 345 -37.49 -4.28 0.62
N LYS A 346 -37.05 -5.05 -0.39
CA LYS A 346 -35.71 -4.93 -1.01
C LYS A 346 -35.46 -3.53 -1.60
N ALA A 347 -36.46 -2.88 -2.18
CA ALA A 347 -36.33 -1.54 -2.74
C ALA A 347 -36.08 -0.46 -1.66
N SER A 348 -36.71 -0.58 -0.49
CA SER A 348 -36.47 0.32 0.65
C SER A 348 -35.10 0.11 1.29
N PHE A 349 -34.60 -1.13 1.22
CA PHE A 349 -33.24 -1.48 1.60
C PHE A 349 -32.23 -0.84 0.64
N GLU A 350 -32.35 -1.07 -0.68
CA GLU A 350 -31.48 -0.47 -1.72
C GLU A 350 -31.44 1.07 -1.59
N TYR A 351 -32.59 1.72 -1.45
CA TYR A 351 -32.66 3.18 -1.25
C TYR A 351 -31.94 3.67 0.03
N ALA A 352 -32.04 2.93 1.14
CA ALA A 352 -31.36 3.27 2.39
C ALA A 352 -29.83 3.15 2.25
N PHE A 353 -29.36 2.16 1.49
CA PHE A 353 -27.95 1.98 1.16
C PHE A 353 -27.42 3.10 0.27
N SER A 354 -28.08 3.38 -0.85
CA SER A 354 -27.70 4.47 -1.76
C SER A 354 -27.67 5.81 -1.02
N LYS A 355 -28.61 6.05 -0.08
CA LYS A 355 -28.59 7.28 0.74
C LYS A 355 -27.33 7.40 1.61
N GLU A 356 -26.85 6.32 2.21
CA GLU A 356 -25.61 6.34 3.00
C GLU A 356 -24.36 6.43 2.11
N TYR A 357 -24.38 5.86 0.90
CA TYR A 357 -23.32 6.03 -0.10
C TYR A 357 -23.22 7.47 -0.61
N ILE A 358 -24.33 8.13 -0.92
CA ILE A 358 -24.36 9.55 -1.29
C ILE A 358 -23.81 10.40 -0.14
N LYS A 359 -24.24 10.17 1.11
CA LYS A 359 -23.70 10.90 2.26
C LYS A 359 -22.19 10.75 2.38
N TYR A 360 -21.66 9.56 2.10
CA TYR A 360 -20.23 9.31 2.11
C TYR A 360 -19.50 10.07 0.98
N ILE A 361 -20.03 10.04 -0.24
CA ILE A 361 -19.51 10.81 -1.37
C ILE A 361 -19.52 12.31 -1.04
N CYS A 362 -20.61 12.84 -0.46
CA CYS A 362 -20.70 14.24 -0.05
C CYS A 362 -19.66 14.60 1.02
N LEU A 363 -19.43 13.74 2.02
CA LEU A 363 -18.40 13.97 3.03
C LEU A 363 -16.99 13.96 2.43
N TYR A 364 -16.76 13.05 1.48
CA TYR A 364 -15.49 12.96 0.75
C TYR A 364 -15.24 14.22 -0.08
N THR A 365 -16.19 14.65 -0.89
CA THR A 365 -16.03 15.87 -1.70
C THR A 365 -15.95 17.13 -0.84
N LEU A 366 -16.69 17.21 0.27
CA LEU A 366 -16.56 18.30 1.22
C LEU A 366 -15.13 18.40 1.78
N SER A 367 -14.50 17.26 2.07
CA SER A 367 -13.11 17.26 2.52
C SER A 367 -12.15 17.81 1.45
N LEU A 368 -12.37 17.48 0.17
CA LEU A 368 -11.61 18.05 -0.95
C LEU A 368 -11.86 19.56 -1.10
N PHE A 369 -13.10 20.03 -0.90
CA PHE A 369 -13.44 21.46 -0.88
C PHE A 369 -12.68 22.21 0.21
N ILE A 370 -12.66 21.67 1.43
CA ILE A 370 -11.97 22.27 2.57
C ILE A 370 -10.47 22.33 2.30
N ILE A 371 -9.85 21.20 1.91
CA ILE A 371 -8.40 21.16 1.65
C ILE A 371 -8.05 22.07 0.46
N GLY A 372 -8.92 22.13 -0.55
CA GLY A 372 -8.67 22.94 -1.74
C GLY A 372 -8.67 24.42 -1.46
N ASN A 373 -9.68 24.90 -0.72
CA ASN A 373 -9.71 26.30 -0.30
C ASN A 373 -8.55 26.62 0.68
N LEU A 374 -8.19 25.71 1.58
CA LEU A 374 -7.06 25.91 2.50
C LEU A 374 -5.72 26.06 1.75
N THR A 375 -5.42 25.14 0.82
CA THR A 375 -4.21 25.22 0.00
C THR A 375 -4.19 26.47 -0.88
N PHE A 376 -5.33 26.88 -1.42
CA PHE A 376 -5.45 28.09 -2.22
C PHE A 376 -5.15 29.37 -1.41
N HIS A 377 -5.68 29.47 -0.19
CA HIS A 377 -5.50 30.64 0.66
C HIS A 377 -4.15 30.70 1.39
N LEU A 378 -3.53 29.56 1.67
CA LEU A 378 -2.22 29.50 2.35
C LEU A 378 -1.03 29.71 1.41
N GLY A 379 -1.21 29.51 0.10
CA GLY A 379 -0.12 29.63 -0.87
C GLY A 379 0.03 31.02 -1.51
N GLY A 380 1.25 31.31 -1.98
CA GLY A 380 1.63 32.58 -2.62
C GLY A 380 1.30 32.63 -4.11
N SER A 381 2.04 33.45 -4.88
CA SER A 381 1.89 33.60 -6.34
C SER A 381 2.15 32.29 -7.11
N THR A 382 1.26 31.92 -8.02
CA THR A 382 1.18 30.59 -8.67
C THR A 382 2.10 30.46 -9.89
N ASN A 383 3.11 29.60 -9.85
CA ASN A 383 3.97 29.35 -11.01
C ASN A 383 3.22 28.50 -12.08
N VAL A 384 2.39 27.55 -11.65
CA VAL A 384 1.56 26.74 -12.56
C VAL A 384 0.34 27.54 -13.05
N GLY A 385 -0.15 28.46 -12.24
CA GLY A 385 -1.19 29.40 -12.64
C GLY A 385 -0.73 30.34 -13.76
N ASP A 386 0.53 30.75 -13.75
CA ASP A 386 1.12 31.58 -14.81
C ASP A 386 1.23 30.78 -16.12
N TYR A 387 1.65 29.51 -16.08
CA TYR A 387 1.61 28.62 -17.25
C TYR A 387 0.19 28.44 -17.82
N LEU A 388 -0.81 28.26 -16.95
CA LEU A 388 -2.21 28.16 -17.38
C LEU A 388 -2.72 29.48 -17.99
N PHE A 389 -2.28 30.62 -17.47
CA PHE A 389 -2.60 31.92 -18.02
C PHE A 389 -1.94 32.13 -19.39
N GLU A 390 -0.67 31.78 -19.55
CA GLU A 390 0.03 31.85 -20.85
C GLU A 390 -0.58 30.90 -21.89
N THR A 391 -1.02 29.72 -21.48
CA THR A 391 -1.54 28.69 -22.40
C THR A 391 -3.00 28.89 -22.76
N PHE A 392 -3.84 29.32 -21.81
CA PHE A 392 -5.30 29.38 -21.96
C PHE A 392 -5.90 30.78 -21.80
N GLY A 393 -5.09 31.79 -21.45
CA GLY A 393 -5.54 33.18 -21.26
C GLY A 393 -6.39 33.41 -20.00
N ILE A 394 -6.47 32.44 -19.08
CA ILE A 394 -7.36 32.48 -17.91
C ILE A 394 -6.56 32.37 -16.63
N ALA A 395 -6.70 33.34 -15.72
CA ALA A 395 -5.99 33.33 -14.45
C ALA A 395 -6.63 32.33 -13.47
N PHE A 396 -5.82 31.54 -12.76
CA PHE A 396 -6.34 30.62 -11.73
C PHE A 396 -6.81 31.36 -10.48
N THR A 397 -8.13 31.46 -10.35
CA THR A 397 -8.82 32.14 -9.25
C THR A 397 -9.56 31.14 -8.34
N ASN A 398 -9.88 31.57 -7.12
CA ASN A 398 -10.69 30.75 -6.20
C ASN A 398 -12.06 30.39 -6.80
N LYS A 399 -12.61 31.27 -7.64
CA LYS A 399 -13.87 31.02 -8.36
C LYS A 399 -13.75 29.80 -9.28
N ILE A 400 -12.65 29.70 -10.03
CA ILE A 400 -12.39 28.58 -10.93
C ILE A 400 -12.19 27.27 -10.16
N LEU A 401 -11.43 27.31 -9.06
CA LEU A 401 -11.25 26.16 -8.18
C LEU A 401 -12.59 25.62 -7.65
N ASN A 402 -13.48 26.50 -7.17
CA ASN A 402 -14.78 26.10 -6.66
C ASN A 402 -15.72 25.56 -7.75
N ILE A 403 -15.73 26.16 -8.96
CA ILE A 403 -16.47 25.64 -10.10
C ILE A 403 -15.99 24.23 -10.45
N TYR A 404 -14.67 24.03 -10.50
CA TYR A 404 -14.08 22.71 -10.77
C TYR A 404 -14.51 21.68 -9.72
N LEU A 405 -14.42 22.01 -8.42
CA LEU A 405 -14.79 21.09 -7.35
C LEU A 405 -16.30 20.75 -7.38
N SER A 406 -17.16 21.68 -7.81
CA SER A 406 -18.59 21.40 -8.03
C SER A 406 -18.81 20.42 -9.17
N ILE A 407 -18.10 20.59 -10.29
CA ILE A 407 -18.16 19.66 -11.43
C ILE A 407 -17.59 18.30 -11.04
N PHE A 408 -16.50 18.27 -10.26
CA PHE A 408 -15.91 17.05 -9.73
C PHE A 408 -16.94 16.25 -8.93
N PHE A 409 -17.71 16.91 -8.06
CA PHE A 409 -18.79 16.28 -7.29
C PHE A 409 -19.90 15.71 -8.19
N ILE A 410 -20.36 16.46 -9.19
CA ILE A 410 -21.38 15.99 -10.13
C ILE A 410 -20.90 14.76 -10.90
N ASN A 411 -19.66 14.77 -11.38
CA ASN A 411 -19.07 13.64 -12.09
C ASN A 411 -18.92 12.41 -11.19
N LEU A 412 -18.49 12.59 -9.94
CA LEU A 412 -18.36 11.47 -9.00
C LEU A 412 -19.72 10.85 -8.66
N LEU A 413 -20.78 11.66 -8.55
CA LEU A 413 -22.15 11.15 -8.40
C LEU A 413 -22.63 10.39 -9.64
N PHE A 414 -22.32 10.90 -10.84
CA PHE A 414 -22.64 10.22 -12.08
C PHE A 414 -21.92 8.86 -12.21
N GLU A 415 -20.63 8.82 -11.88
CA GLU A 415 -19.86 7.58 -11.85
C GLU A 415 -20.39 6.60 -10.80
N PHE A 416 -20.88 7.10 -9.67
CA PHE A 416 -21.56 6.26 -8.67
C PHE A 416 -22.86 5.64 -9.21
N VAL A 417 -23.67 6.40 -9.96
CA VAL A 417 -24.87 5.85 -10.62
C VAL A 417 -24.49 4.77 -11.63
N ILE A 418 -23.46 5.01 -12.45
CA ILE A 418 -22.94 3.99 -13.39
C ILE A 418 -22.46 2.75 -12.62
N PHE A 419 -21.75 2.96 -11.51
CA PHE A 419 -21.29 1.87 -10.65
C PHE A 419 -22.45 1.02 -10.14
N GLU A 420 -23.51 1.62 -9.57
CA GLU A 420 -24.68 0.86 -9.09
C GLU A 420 -25.38 0.10 -10.22
N ILE A 421 -25.53 0.71 -11.41
CA ILE A 421 -26.15 0.06 -12.57
C ILE A 421 -25.31 -1.17 -12.99
N LEU A 422 -24.00 -1.00 -13.19
CA LEU A 422 -23.10 -2.07 -13.62
C LEU A 422 -22.95 -3.17 -12.56
N ASN A 423 -23.00 -2.81 -11.29
CA ASN A 423 -22.86 -3.75 -10.19
C ASN A 423 -23.98 -4.80 -10.19
N ASN A 424 -25.19 -4.41 -10.62
CA ASN A 424 -26.30 -5.34 -10.80
C ASN A 424 -26.03 -6.43 -11.85
N PHE A 425 -25.03 -6.27 -12.72
CA PHE A 425 -24.74 -7.20 -13.83
C PHE A 425 -23.43 -8.00 -13.67
N ILE A 426 -22.36 -7.42 -13.12
CA ILE A 426 -20.98 -7.97 -13.24
C ILE A 426 -20.31 -8.21 -11.86
N ASN A 427 -21.00 -7.92 -10.75
CA ASN A 427 -20.50 -7.88 -9.37
C ASN A 427 -19.48 -6.74 -9.10
N ASP A 428 -19.20 -6.46 -7.83
CA ASP A 428 -18.46 -5.26 -7.40
C ASP A 428 -17.07 -5.16 -8.03
N VAL A 429 -16.30 -6.26 -7.98
CA VAL A 429 -14.91 -6.30 -8.44
C VAL A 429 -14.85 -6.16 -9.96
N GLY A 430 -15.75 -6.83 -10.68
CA GLY A 430 -15.85 -6.73 -12.13
C GLY A 430 -16.22 -5.31 -12.57
N THR A 431 -17.11 -4.65 -11.83
CA THR A 431 -17.53 -3.27 -12.09
C THR A 431 -16.38 -2.28 -11.91
N VAL A 432 -15.62 -2.37 -10.81
CA VAL A 432 -14.44 -1.51 -10.60
C VAL A 432 -13.40 -1.71 -11.70
N ILE A 433 -13.12 -2.97 -12.08
CA ILE A 433 -12.16 -3.28 -13.15
C ILE A 433 -12.64 -2.72 -14.49
N LEU A 434 -13.92 -2.90 -14.83
CA LEU A 434 -14.49 -2.38 -16.07
C LEU A 434 -14.43 -0.85 -16.12
N MET A 435 -14.78 -0.16 -15.04
CA MET A 435 -14.67 1.30 -14.95
C MET A 435 -13.22 1.77 -15.09
N LEU A 436 -12.25 1.06 -14.49
CA LEU A 436 -10.81 1.35 -14.66
C LEU A 436 -10.36 1.15 -16.11
N LEU A 437 -10.77 0.06 -16.75
CA LEU A 437 -10.45 -0.23 -18.15
C LEU A 437 -11.02 0.84 -19.08
N VAL A 438 -12.27 1.23 -18.90
CA VAL A 438 -12.91 2.31 -19.67
C VAL A 438 -12.16 3.63 -19.47
N LYS A 439 -11.81 3.98 -18.22
CA LYS A 439 -11.01 5.18 -17.92
C LYS A 439 -9.61 5.14 -18.53
N PHE A 440 -9.01 3.95 -18.68
CA PHE A 440 -7.71 3.76 -19.32
C PHE A 440 -7.81 3.87 -20.84
N ILE A 441 -8.87 3.34 -21.46
CA ILE A 441 -9.15 3.52 -22.89
C ILE A 441 -9.31 5.01 -23.20
N PHE A 442 -10.05 5.75 -22.37
CA PHE A 442 -10.18 7.21 -22.52
C PHE A 442 -8.88 7.98 -22.26
N PHE A 443 -7.93 7.41 -21.51
CA PHE A 443 -6.59 7.98 -21.41
C PHE A 443 -5.77 7.76 -22.70
N LEU A 444 -5.88 6.58 -23.32
CA LEU A 444 -5.18 6.28 -24.58
C LEU A 444 -5.75 7.05 -25.77
N ALA A 445 -7.06 7.33 -25.76
CA ALA A 445 -7.75 8.03 -26.82
C ALA A 445 -8.66 9.16 -26.26
N PRO A 446 -8.07 10.28 -25.80
CA PRO A 446 -8.82 11.37 -25.18
C PRO A 446 -9.87 12.00 -26.12
N GLN A 447 -9.62 11.98 -27.44
CA GLN A 447 -10.53 12.47 -28.48
C GLN A 447 -11.88 11.71 -28.53
N ILE A 448 -11.95 10.49 -27.98
CA ILE A 448 -13.16 9.67 -27.97
C ILE A 448 -14.05 9.98 -26.74
N ASN A 449 -13.51 10.67 -25.72
CA ASN A 449 -14.19 10.94 -24.47
C ASN A 449 -15.11 12.18 -24.55
N TYR A 450 -16.14 12.14 -25.40
CA TYR A 450 -17.05 13.29 -25.62
C TYR A 450 -17.72 13.83 -24.34
N LEU A 451 -17.90 12.96 -23.33
CA LEU A 451 -18.49 13.29 -22.03
C LEU A 451 -17.47 13.70 -20.96
N ASN A 452 -16.15 13.61 -21.23
CA ASN A 452 -15.07 13.93 -20.29
C ASN A 452 -15.22 13.23 -18.92
N ILE A 453 -15.41 11.89 -18.90
CA ILE A 453 -15.62 11.05 -17.70
C ILE A 453 -14.36 10.93 -16.78
N ASN A 454 -13.45 11.91 -16.88
CA ASN A 454 -12.27 12.12 -16.04
C ASN A 454 -11.90 13.60 -16.12
N PHE A 455 -12.74 14.43 -15.52
CA PHE A 455 -12.62 15.88 -15.63
C PHE A 455 -11.45 16.38 -14.78
N GLY A 456 -10.31 16.64 -15.43
CA GLY A 456 -9.20 17.39 -14.85
C GLY A 456 -9.40 18.88 -14.95
N ILE A 457 -8.62 19.64 -14.19
CA ILE A 457 -8.65 21.11 -14.24
C ILE A 457 -8.34 21.60 -15.67
N ILE A 458 -7.44 20.94 -16.41
CA ILE A 458 -7.15 21.34 -17.80
C ILE A 458 -8.38 21.25 -18.70
N ASN A 459 -9.20 20.20 -18.53
CA ASN A 459 -10.45 20.07 -19.29
C ASN A 459 -11.44 21.19 -18.97
N LEU A 460 -11.38 21.78 -17.78
CA LEU A 460 -12.13 22.99 -17.49
C LEU A 460 -11.62 24.14 -18.35
N TYR A 461 -10.31 24.39 -18.37
CA TYR A 461 -9.69 25.47 -19.14
C TYR A 461 -9.91 25.35 -20.65
N ASP A 462 -9.80 24.15 -21.22
CA ASP A 462 -10.13 23.88 -22.63
C ASP A 462 -11.61 24.19 -22.95
N ASN A 463 -12.52 23.96 -21.99
CA ASN A 463 -13.96 24.16 -22.18
C ASN A 463 -14.47 25.54 -21.71
N VAL A 464 -13.72 26.31 -20.93
CA VAL A 464 -14.15 27.62 -20.39
C VAL A 464 -14.39 28.63 -21.51
N ASN A 465 -13.65 28.54 -22.62
CA ASN A 465 -13.91 29.34 -23.82
C ASN A 465 -15.27 29.01 -24.48
N SER A 466 -15.97 27.96 -24.04
CA SER A 466 -17.29 27.55 -24.48
C SER A 466 -18.22 27.21 -23.29
N ILE A 467 -18.42 28.18 -22.38
CA ILE A 467 -19.27 28.05 -21.16
C ILE A 467 -20.60 27.34 -21.44
N GLY A 468 -21.26 27.64 -22.57
CA GLY A 468 -22.51 26.97 -22.97
C GLY A 468 -22.41 25.45 -23.12
N LYS A 469 -21.31 24.94 -23.69
CA LYS A 469 -21.05 23.49 -23.81
C LYS A 469 -20.81 22.84 -22.46
N LEU A 470 -20.08 23.52 -21.56
CA LEU A 470 -19.84 23.04 -20.20
C LEU A 470 -21.16 22.95 -19.41
N CYS A 471 -21.97 24.01 -19.43
CA CYS A 471 -23.29 24.04 -18.79
C CYS A 471 -24.19 22.92 -19.34
N PHE A 472 -24.28 22.77 -20.66
CA PHE A 472 -25.08 21.73 -21.30
C PHE A 472 -24.65 20.31 -20.86
N LYS A 473 -23.34 20.02 -20.86
CA LYS A 473 -22.81 18.72 -20.39
C LYS A 473 -23.16 18.47 -18.92
N THR A 474 -22.93 19.44 -18.04
CA THR A 474 -23.26 19.29 -16.61
C THR A 474 -24.75 19.10 -16.38
N SER A 475 -25.63 19.77 -17.16
CA SER A 475 -27.07 19.56 -17.08
C SER A 475 -27.49 18.16 -17.50
N ILE A 476 -26.88 17.58 -18.54
CA ILE A 476 -27.16 16.19 -18.95
C ILE A 476 -26.83 15.21 -17.83
N LEU A 477 -25.66 15.38 -17.19
CA LEU A 477 -25.25 14.53 -16.08
C LEU A 477 -26.23 14.62 -14.89
N ILE A 478 -26.63 15.84 -14.54
CA ILE A 478 -27.61 16.08 -13.47
C ILE A 478 -28.95 15.42 -13.80
N VAL A 479 -29.44 15.59 -15.03
CA VAL A 479 -30.70 14.97 -15.49
C VAL A 479 -30.61 13.44 -15.43
N ALA A 480 -29.50 12.84 -15.85
CA ALA A 480 -29.28 11.40 -15.78
C ALA A 480 -29.27 10.88 -14.33
N ILE A 481 -28.59 11.60 -13.43
CA ILE A 481 -28.58 11.29 -11.98
C ILE A 481 -30.01 11.37 -11.41
N LEU A 482 -30.75 12.44 -11.71
CA LEU A 482 -32.11 12.62 -11.22
C LEU A 482 -33.06 11.55 -11.77
N ALA A 483 -32.97 11.21 -13.06
CA ALA A 483 -33.77 10.17 -13.68
C ALA A 483 -33.58 8.81 -12.98
N TYR A 484 -32.34 8.45 -12.66
CA TYR A 484 -32.03 7.23 -11.92
C TYR A 484 -32.67 7.20 -10.53
N TYR A 485 -32.57 8.29 -9.75
CA TYR A 485 -33.19 8.34 -8.42
C TYR A 485 -34.72 8.39 -8.46
N ILE A 486 -35.31 9.06 -9.45
CA ILE A 486 -36.77 9.03 -9.68
C ILE A 486 -37.21 7.59 -9.97
N PHE A 487 -36.48 6.87 -10.81
CA PHE A 487 -36.75 5.46 -11.09
C PHE A 487 -36.69 4.58 -9.83
N LEU A 488 -35.64 4.72 -9.00
CA LEU A 488 -35.54 4.01 -7.72
C LEU A 488 -36.69 4.36 -6.76
N TYR A 489 -37.08 5.64 -6.69
CA TYR A 489 -38.19 6.09 -5.85
C TYR A 489 -39.53 5.51 -6.30
N VAL A 490 -39.85 5.53 -7.60
CA VAL A 490 -41.08 4.95 -8.15
C VAL A 490 -41.14 3.43 -7.90
N ARG A 491 -40.02 2.72 -8.07
CA ARG A 491 -39.93 1.28 -7.77
C ARG A 491 -40.20 0.99 -6.30
N ARG A 492 -39.70 1.83 -5.39
CA ARG A 492 -39.97 1.72 -3.95
C ARG A 492 -41.46 1.88 -3.62
N VAL A 493 -42.13 2.89 -4.18
CA VAL A 493 -43.56 3.15 -3.91
C VAL A 493 -44.44 2.00 -4.42
N LYS A 494 -44.18 1.49 -5.62
CA LYS A 494 -44.93 0.36 -6.19
C LYS A 494 -44.83 -0.93 -5.35
N HIS A 495 -43.69 -1.20 -4.72
CA HIS A 495 -43.49 -2.39 -3.87
C HIS A 495 -43.92 -2.21 -2.39
N VAL A 496 -44.46 -1.06 -2.00
CA VAL A 496 -45.06 -0.84 -0.66
C VAL A 496 -46.59 -1.02 -0.71
N ASN A 497 -47.19 -0.91 -1.90
CA ASN A 497 -48.64 -1.02 -2.12
C ASN A 497 -49.10 -2.41 -2.60
N ASN A 498 -48.15 -3.35 -2.76
CA ASN A 498 -48.39 -4.79 -2.89
C ASN A 498 -47.76 -5.48 -1.67
#